data_AF-A0A954YWW9-F1
#
_entry.id   AF-A0A954YWW9-F1
#
_cell.length_a   1.000
_cell.length_b   1.000
_cell.length_c   1.000
_cell.angle_alpha   90.00
_cell.angle_beta   90.00
_cell.angle_gamma   90.00
#
_symmetry.space_group_name_H-M   'P 1'
#
loop_
_entity.id
_entity.type
_entity.pdbx_description
1 polymer ?
#
loop_
_entity_poly.entity_id
_entity_poly.type
_entity_poly.pdbx_seq_one_letter_code
_entity_poly.pdbx_strand_id
1 'polypeptide(L)'
;MRRALATAPDNAVAWYLLGCAQARMGRIKDAARSFGMAYHFDVDLESAALMTFACLKSRDGEASDILIQIAVTWDEMKRPNVHASASDRRVFGVLVAPGEPAGLSPLGRLVWALIGDAQRAEIVAARSRGPDALASFFD
;
A
#
# COMPACT_ATOMS: atom_id res chain seq x y z
N MET A 1 -9.38 -11.03 -6.84
CA MET A 1 -10.10 -10.32 -5.76
C MET A 1 -11.60 -10.14 -5.99
N ARG A 2 -12.08 -9.71 -7.17
CA ARG A 2 -13.53 -9.56 -7.44
C ARG A 2 -14.39 -10.81 -7.14
N ARG A 3 -13.89 -12.03 -7.39
CA ARG A 3 -14.58 -13.28 -7.03
C ARG A 3 -14.73 -13.48 -5.52
N ALA A 4 -13.73 -13.08 -4.72
CA ALA A 4 -13.79 -13.20 -3.26
C ALA A 4 -14.84 -12.25 -2.65
N LEU A 5 -14.96 -11.04 -3.21
CA LEU A 5 -15.99 -10.08 -2.81
C LEU A 5 -17.41 -10.52 -3.18
N ALA A 6 -17.57 -11.36 -4.20
CA ALA A 6 -18.87 -11.92 -4.57
C ALA A 6 -19.36 -12.99 -3.58
N THR A 7 -18.44 -13.66 -2.88
CA THR A 7 -18.76 -14.73 -1.92
C THR A 7 -18.70 -14.27 -0.46
N ALA A 8 -17.94 -13.21 -0.17
CA ALA A 8 -17.81 -12.60 1.15
C ALA A 8 -17.64 -11.07 0.99
N PRO A 9 -18.75 -10.32 0.80
CA PRO A 9 -18.71 -8.88 0.52
C PRO A 9 -18.25 -8.04 1.71
N ASP A 10 -18.25 -8.61 2.92
CA ASP A 10 -17.80 -8.01 4.18
C ASP A 10 -16.32 -8.30 4.50
N ASN A 11 -15.59 -8.95 3.60
CA ASN A 11 -14.19 -9.25 3.79
C ASN A 11 -13.32 -8.00 3.58
N ALA A 12 -12.95 -7.34 4.68
CA ALA A 12 -12.10 -6.14 4.70
C ALA A 12 -10.76 -6.35 3.96
N VAL A 13 -10.12 -7.51 4.12
CA VAL A 13 -8.85 -7.85 3.45
C VAL A 13 -9.03 -7.92 1.92
N ALA A 14 -10.14 -8.47 1.45
CA ALA A 14 -10.43 -8.53 0.01
C ALA A 14 -10.66 -7.13 -0.59
N TRP A 15 -11.35 -6.24 0.14
CA TRP A 15 -11.50 -4.84 -0.25
C TRP A 15 -10.16 -4.11 -0.30
N TYR A 16 -9.32 -4.31 0.72
CA TYR A 16 -7.97 -3.74 0.77
C TYR A 16 -7.14 -4.12 -0.45
N LEU A 17 -7.09 -5.41 -0.76
CA LEU A 17 -6.30 -5.92 -1.88
C LEU A 17 -6.87 -5.52 -3.25
N LEU A 18 -8.19 -5.31 -3.35
CA LEU A 18 -8.79 -4.68 -4.53
C LEU A 18 -8.31 -3.23 -4.68
N GLY A 19 -8.24 -2.48 -3.58
CA GLY A 19 -7.68 -1.13 -3.53
C GLY A 19 -6.23 -1.10 -4.03
N CYS A 20 -5.37 -2.00 -3.55
CA CYS A 20 -3.99 -2.12 -4.03
C CYS A 20 -3.92 -2.39 -5.54
N ALA A 21 -4.76 -3.29 -6.05
CA ALA A 21 -4.80 -3.59 -7.48
C ALA A 21 -5.26 -2.39 -8.32
N GLN A 22 -6.24 -1.62 -7.84
CA GLN A 22 -6.71 -0.40 -8.51
C GLN A 22 -5.66 0.71 -8.48
N ALA A 23 -4.99 0.90 -7.34
CA ALA A 23 -3.92 1.89 -7.19
C ALA A 23 -2.76 1.59 -8.16
N ARG A 24 -2.34 0.32 -8.27
CA ARG A 24 -1.35 -0.13 -9.27
C ARG A 24 -1.75 0.13 -10.71
N MET A 25 -3.06 0.15 -11.00
CA MET A 25 -3.60 0.47 -12.33
C MET A 25 -3.79 1.99 -12.54
N GLY A 26 -3.35 2.84 -11.60
CA GLY A 26 -3.57 4.30 -11.65
C GLY A 26 -5.01 4.71 -11.39
N ARG A 27 -5.90 3.79 -11.01
CA ARG A 27 -7.32 4.06 -10.72
C ARG A 27 -7.50 4.53 -9.28
N ILE A 28 -6.89 5.68 -8.95
CA ILE A 28 -6.77 6.16 -7.57
C ILE A 28 -8.12 6.40 -6.90
N LYS A 29 -9.11 6.98 -7.61
CA LYS A 29 -10.47 7.16 -7.08
C LYS A 29 -11.17 5.85 -6.70
N ASP A 30 -10.98 4.82 -7.52
CA ASP A 30 -11.56 3.51 -7.25
C ASP A 30 -10.84 2.84 -6.08
N ALA A 31 -9.52 3.01 -5.99
CA ALA A 31 -8.72 2.54 -4.86
C ALA A 31 -9.18 3.17 -3.55
N ALA A 32 -9.38 4.49 -3.52
CA ALA A 32 -9.90 5.21 -2.34
C ALA A 32 -11.23 4.61 -1.87
N ARG A 33 -12.15 4.31 -2.79
CA ARG A 33 -13.43 3.67 -2.46
C ARG A 33 -13.22 2.28 -1.85
N SER A 34 -12.36 1.46 -2.44
CA SER A 34 -12.11 0.10 -1.94
C SER A 34 -11.43 0.11 -0.57
N PHE A 35 -10.46 0.99 -0.34
CA PHE A 35 -9.84 1.14 0.98
C PHE A 35 -10.83 1.68 2.02
N GLY A 36 -11.70 2.61 1.62
CA GLY A 36 -12.79 3.09 2.47
C GLY A 36 -13.75 1.97 2.87
N MET A 37 -14.09 1.06 1.94
CA MET A 37 -14.89 -0.13 2.27
C MET A 37 -14.15 -1.09 3.20
N ALA A 38 -12.83 -1.28 3.02
CA ALA A 38 -12.04 -2.10 3.92
C ALA A 38 -12.08 -1.56 5.35
N TYR A 39 -11.91 -0.25 5.52
CA TYR A 39 -12.03 0.42 6.82
C TYR A 39 -13.47 0.40 7.38
N HIS A 40 -14.48 0.50 6.51
CA HIS A 40 -15.88 0.42 6.94
C HIS A 40 -16.22 -0.95 7.57
N PHE A 41 -15.72 -2.03 6.99
CA PHE A 41 -15.94 -3.38 7.53
C PHE A 41 -15.01 -3.72 8.70
N ASP A 42 -13.88 -3.05 8.82
CA ASP A 42 -12.96 -3.19 9.95
C ASP A 42 -12.29 -1.84 10.27
N VAL A 43 -12.83 -1.14 11.26
CA VAL A 43 -12.34 0.17 11.69
C VAL A 43 -11.00 0.11 12.42
N ASP A 44 -10.56 -1.08 12.84
CA ASP A 44 -9.24 -1.28 13.45
C ASP A 44 -8.15 -1.55 12.38
N LEU A 45 -8.53 -1.55 11.10
CA LEU A 45 -7.61 -1.66 9.98
C LEU A 45 -7.00 -0.29 9.66
N GLU A 46 -6.10 0.20 10.51
CA GLU A 46 -5.49 1.53 10.42
C GLU A 46 -4.80 1.77 9.06
N SER A 47 -4.21 0.72 8.48
CA SER A 47 -3.61 0.80 7.15
C SER A 47 -4.63 1.12 6.06
N ALA A 48 -5.90 0.73 6.20
CA ALA A 48 -6.96 1.05 5.24
C ALA A 48 -7.38 2.52 5.33
N ALA A 49 -7.49 3.08 6.54
CA ALA A 49 -7.72 4.50 6.73
C ALA A 49 -6.60 5.33 6.10
N LEU A 50 -5.34 4.96 6.38
CA LEU A 50 -4.16 5.61 5.80
C LEU A 50 -4.19 5.59 4.27
N MET A 51 -4.44 4.42 3.67
CA MET A 51 -4.51 4.29 2.22
C MET A 51 -5.64 5.10 1.61
N THR A 52 -6.78 5.19 2.30
CA THR A 52 -7.92 6.01 1.87
C THR A 52 -7.53 7.48 1.82
N PHE A 53 -6.97 8.03 2.89
CA PHE A 53 -6.54 9.43 2.95
C PHE A 53 -5.44 9.73 1.93
N ALA A 54 -4.45 8.85 1.79
CA ALA A 54 -3.42 9.00 0.78
C ALA A 54 -4.01 9.06 -0.65
N CYS A 55 -4.97 8.20 -0.98
CA CYS A 55 -5.65 8.24 -2.28
C CYS A 55 -6.47 9.51 -2.48
N LEU A 56 -7.16 10.00 -1.44
CA LEU A 56 -7.95 11.23 -1.51
C LEU A 56 -7.09 12.50 -1.69
N LYS A 57 -5.86 12.49 -1.17
CA LYS A 57 -4.89 13.59 -1.32
C LYS A 57 -4.12 13.54 -2.64
N SER A 58 -4.14 12.40 -3.34
CA SER A 58 -3.40 12.22 -4.57
C SER A 58 -4.06 12.94 -5.75
N ARG A 59 -3.26 13.50 -6.63
CA ARG A 59 -3.71 14.08 -7.90
C ARG A 59 -4.20 12.99 -8.85
N ASP A 60 -5.24 13.32 -9.61
CA ASP A 60 -5.88 12.40 -10.54
C ASP A 60 -4.88 11.93 -11.63
N GLY A 61 -4.73 10.60 -11.76
CA GLY A 61 -3.97 9.99 -12.85
C GLY A 61 -2.47 9.82 -12.60
N GLU A 62 -1.93 10.29 -11.48
CA GLU A 62 -0.48 10.22 -11.18
C GLU A 62 -0.18 9.15 -10.10
N ALA A 63 0.19 7.95 -10.54
CA ALA A 63 0.55 6.84 -9.63
C ALA A 63 1.87 7.08 -8.86
N SER A 64 2.72 8.01 -9.28
CA SER A 64 3.88 8.46 -8.51
C SER A 64 3.47 9.32 -7.31
N ASP A 65 2.41 10.13 -7.45
CA ASP A 65 1.93 11.05 -6.41
C ASP A 65 1.37 10.28 -5.21
N ILE A 66 0.73 9.11 -5.43
CA ILE A 66 0.23 8.29 -4.32
C ILE A 66 1.34 7.83 -3.37
N LEU A 67 2.55 7.54 -3.86
CA LEU A 67 3.65 7.09 -3.00
C LEU A 67 4.08 8.20 -2.03
N ILE A 68 4.15 9.44 -2.54
CA ILE A 68 4.43 10.63 -1.73
C ILE A 68 3.32 10.82 -0.72
N GLN A 69 2.05 10.75 -1.14
CA GLN A 69 0.92 10.95 -0.23
C GLN A 69 0.82 9.86 0.84
N ILE A 70 1.23 8.62 0.58
CA ILE A 70 1.32 7.58 1.61
C ILE A 70 2.32 7.98 2.68
N ALA A 71 3.52 8.43 2.31
CA ALA A 71 4.54 8.85 3.28
C ALA A 71 4.09 10.09 4.09
N VAL A 72 3.53 11.10 3.42
CA VAL A 72 3.01 12.30 4.10
C VAL A 72 1.87 11.95 5.06
N THR A 73 0.91 11.15 4.60
CA THR A 73 -0.25 10.74 5.43
C THR A 73 0.19 9.88 6.61
N TRP A 74 1.21 9.03 6.42
CA TRP A 74 1.80 8.24 7.50
C TRP A 74 2.31 9.11 8.65
N ASP A 75 3.04 10.18 8.34
CA ASP A 75 3.52 11.11 9.36
C ASP A 75 2.39 11.97 9.97
N GLU A 76 1.43 12.43 9.17
CA GLU A 76 0.24 13.17 9.65
C GLU A 76 -0.60 12.34 10.64
N MET A 77 -0.73 11.03 10.38
CA MET A 77 -1.38 10.07 11.28
C MET A 77 -0.50 9.65 12.46
N LYS A 78 0.65 10.31 12.68
CA LYS A 78 1.60 10.04 13.76
C LYS A 78 2.14 8.62 13.75
N ARG A 79 2.39 8.09 12.55
CA ARG A 79 3.00 6.76 12.31
C ARG A 79 2.15 5.64 12.94
N PRO A 80 0.94 5.39 12.38
CA PRO A 80 -0.02 4.47 12.96
C PRO A 80 0.56 3.07 13.16
N ASN A 81 0.06 2.36 14.17
CA ASN A 81 0.51 1.01 14.46
C ASN A 81 -0.28 0.02 13.59
N VAL A 82 0.09 -0.05 12.32
CA VAL A 82 -0.49 -0.92 11.28
C VAL A 82 -0.21 -2.42 11.47
N HIS A 83 0.15 -2.85 12.68
CA HIS A 83 0.28 -4.25 13.08
C HIS A 83 -0.48 -4.56 14.38
N ALA A 84 -1.15 -3.56 14.98
CA ALA A 84 -1.89 -3.72 16.23
C ALA A 84 -3.08 -4.68 16.06
N SER A 85 -3.87 -4.52 15.00
CA SER A 85 -5.04 -5.35 14.76
C SER A 85 -4.70 -6.67 14.05
N ALA A 86 -5.52 -7.70 14.28
CA ALA A 86 -5.36 -9.00 13.62
C ALA A 86 -5.56 -8.88 12.10
N SER A 87 -6.45 -7.99 11.67
CA SER A 87 -6.74 -7.76 10.26
C SER A 87 -5.59 -7.04 9.55
N ASP A 88 -4.94 -6.08 10.20
CA ASP A 88 -3.71 -5.48 9.69
C ASP A 88 -2.63 -6.55 9.50
N ARG A 89 -2.39 -7.40 10.52
CA ARG A 89 -1.43 -8.51 10.40
C ARG A 89 -1.78 -9.46 9.25
N ARG A 90 -3.07 -9.72 9.00
CA ARG A 90 -3.51 -10.52 7.84
C ARG A 90 -3.23 -9.82 6.52
N VAL A 91 -3.56 -8.53 6.41
CA VAL A 91 -3.24 -7.72 5.22
C VAL A 91 -1.75 -7.82 4.92
N PHE A 92 -0.89 -7.52 5.90
CA PHE A 92 0.55 -7.60 5.73
C PHE A 92 1.07 -9.03 5.50
N GLY A 93 0.38 -10.07 5.98
CA GLY A 93 0.69 -11.46 5.67
C GLY A 93 0.36 -11.84 4.23
N VAL A 94 -0.67 -11.23 3.64
CA VAL A 94 -1.10 -11.49 2.25
C VAL A 94 -0.42 -10.55 1.25
N LEU A 95 -0.01 -9.35 1.67
CA LEU A 95 0.72 -8.37 0.85
C LEU A 95 2.14 -8.81 0.47
N VAL A 96 2.60 -9.99 0.91
CA VAL A 96 3.92 -10.52 0.57
C VAL A 96 4.09 -10.56 -0.94
N ALA A 97 4.88 -9.63 -1.46
CA ALA A 97 5.23 -9.57 -2.85
C ALA A 97 6.54 -10.36 -3.09
N PRO A 98 6.67 -11.06 -4.22
CA PRO A 98 7.93 -11.71 -4.59
C PRO A 98 9.10 -10.72 -4.53
N GLY A 99 10.23 -11.15 -3.95
CA GLY A 99 11.42 -10.33 -3.86
C GLY A 99 11.34 -9.17 -2.86
N GLU A 100 10.35 -9.18 -1.94
CA GLU A 100 10.30 -8.22 -0.83
C GLU A 100 11.63 -8.24 -0.05
N PRO A 101 12.36 -7.11 0.03
CA PRO A 101 13.61 -7.04 0.76
C PRO A 101 13.41 -7.28 2.26
N ALA A 102 14.34 -8.01 2.87
CA ALA A 102 14.36 -8.14 4.32
C ALA A 102 14.52 -6.78 5.01
N GLY A 103 13.82 -6.60 6.13
CA GLY A 103 13.93 -5.43 7.00
C GLY A 103 13.20 -4.18 6.51
N LEU A 104 12.27 -4.28 5.55
CA LEU A 104 11.40 -3.15 5.22
C LEU A 104 10.57 -2.74 6.44
N SER A 105 10.47 -1.44 6.68
CA SER A 105 9.53 -0.87 7.65
C SER A 105 8.09 -1.13 7.20
N PRO A 106 7.08 -1.01 8.08
CA PRO A 106 5.69 -1.17 7.69
C PRO A 106 5.29 -0.26 6.53
N LEU A 107 5.67 1.03 6.57
CA LEU A 107 5.50 1.97 5.47
C LEU A 107 6.20 1.49 4.18
N GLY A 108 7.42 0.98 4.30
CA GLY A 108 8.17 0.41 3.16
C GLY A 108 7.45 -0.76 2.51
N ARG A 109 6.83 -1.65 3.30
CA ARG A 109 6.04 -2.79 2.80
C ARG A 109 4.76 -2.33 2.10
N LEU A 110 4.10 -1.31 2.64
CA LEU A 110 2.92 -0.69 2.02
C LEU A 110 3.25 -0.09 0.65
N VAL A 111 4.34 0.68 0.57
CA VAL A 111 4.86 1.22 -0.71
C VAL A 111 5.26 0.09 -1.65
N TRP A 112 5.99 -0.92 -1.14
CA TRP A 112 6.44 -2.07 -1.92
C TRP A 112 5.29 -2.81 -2.59
N ALA A 113 4.16 -2.97 -1.90
CA ALA A 113 2.96 -3.60 -2.46
C ALA A 113 2.38 -2.85 -3.67
N LEU A 114 2.55 -1.53 -3.73
CA LEU A 114 1.94 -0.65 -4.73
C LEU A 114 2.84 -0.37 -5.94
N ILE A 115 4.16 -0.52 -5.80
CA ILE A 115 5.09 -0.32 -6.93
C ILE A 115 5.13 -1.54 -7.86
N GLY A 116 5.28 -1.31 -9.16
CA GLY A 116 5.36 -2.32 -10.21
C GLY A 116 6.64 -3.16 -10.14
N ASP A 117 6.65 -4.29 -10.86
CA ASP A 117 7.76 -5.26 -10.78
C ASP A 117 9.08 -4.68 -11.33
N ALA A 118 9.01 -3.77 -12.31
CA ALA A 118 10.18 -3.04 -12.81
C ALA A 118 10.83 -2.19 -11.71
N GLN A 119 10.03 -1.37 -11.01
CA GLN A 119 10.51 -0.53 -9.90
C GLN A 119 11.04 -1.36 -8.74
N ARG A 120 10.41 -2.50 -8.44
CA ARG A 120 10.93 -3.47 -7.45
C ARG A 120 12.29 -4.02 -7.85
N ALA A 121 12.44 -4.45 -9.11
CA ALA A 121 13.70 -4.97 -9.63
C ALA A 121 14.81 -3.91 -9.58
N GLU A 122 14.49 -2.66 -9.91
CA GLU A 122 15.42 -1.53 -9.80
C GLU A 122 15.89 -1.30 -8.36
N ILE A 123 14.97 -1.26 -7.38
CA ILE A 123 15.31 -1.11 -5.96
C ILE A 123 16.19 -2.25 -5.46
N VAL A 124 15.88 -3.50 -5.84
CA VAL A 124 16.68 -4.68 -5.47
C VAL A 124 18.06 -4.64 -6.12
N ALA A 125 18.15 -4.25 -7.39
CA ALA A 125 19.41 -4.08 -8.09
C ALA A 125 20.26 -2.97 -7.46
N ALA A 126 19.65 -1.83 -7.10
CA ALA A 126 20.32 -0.72 -6.43
C ALA A 126 20.88 -1.14 -5.06
N ARG A 127 20.10 -1.87 -4.23
CA ARG A 127 20.60 -2.42 -2.95
C ARG A 127 21.80 -3.34 -3.11
N SER A 128 21.87 -4.08 -4.22
CA SER A 128 22.97 -5.00 -4.50
C SER A 128 24.25 -4.27 -4.94
N ARG A 129 24.15 -3.01 -5.40
CA ARG A 129 25.26 -2.16 -5.83
C ARG A 129 25.88 -1.31 -4.71
N GLY A 130 25.26 -1.28 -3.52
CA GLY A 130 25.71 -0.49 -2.36
C GLY A 130 24.94 0.81 -2.15
N PRO A 131 25.10 1.47 -0.99
CA PRO A 131 24.27 2.60 -0.54
C PRO A 131 24.29 3.82 -1.47
N ASP A 132 25.39 4.07 -2.18
CA ASP A 132 25.53 5.22 -3.08
C ASP A 132 24.59 5.16 -4.31
N ALA A 133 24.15 3.95 -4.70
CA ALA A 133 23.25 3.75 -5.84
C ALA A 133 21.76 3.97 -5.51
N LEU A 134 21.39 4.05 -4.22
CA LEU A 134 20.01 4.31 -3.78
C LEU A 134 19.71 5.81 -3.67
N ALA A 135 20.74 6.62 -3.37
CA ALA A 135 20.60 8.08 -3.24
C ALA A 135 20.21 8.73 -4.58
N SER A 136 20.76 8.24 -5.70
CA SER A 136 20.47 8.76 -7.04
C SER A 136 19.06 8.43 -7.57
N PHE A 137 18.23 7.72 -6.80
CA PHE A 137 16.88 7.31 -7.21
C PHE A 137 15.78 8.24 -6.65
N PHE A 138 16.13 9.06 -5.65
CA PHE A 138 15.22 10.01 -4.99
C PHE A 138 15.59 11.48 -5.23
N ASP A 139 16.64 11.75 -6.02
CA ASP A 139 17.02 13.07 -6.55
C ASP A 139 16.36 13.37 -7.90
#